data_AF-A0A7S1DCA1-F1
#
_entry.id   AF-A0A7S1DCA1-F1
#
_cell.length_a   1.000
_cell.length_b   1.000
_cell.length_c   1.000
_cell.angle_alpha   90.00
_cell.angle_beta   90.00
_cell.angle_gamma   90.00
#
_symmetry.space_group_name_H-M   'P 1'
#
loop_
_entity.id
_entity.type
_entity.pdbx_description
1 polymer ?
#
loop_
_entity_poly.entity_id
_entity_poly.type
_entity_poly.pdbx_seq_one_letter_code
_entity_poly.pdbx_strand_id
1 'polypeptide(L)'
;MTEAERYEKTLYKGKKKKAKKTPQEAWMDLIAEASNSAPSSLQAYMCRLSMLGNVPRKEKQFRNFTSNSLNLRGNQAQIVQSLWKYLSDLRATQQAEQQSKQQQQQQQQHTPDETIDRHVCPTVKEAKMEKVGHGESPKKASSELTSKSVRKTVRKLLKKAPKRSMKIKALRSAVRDALGLDNNNNKTTKKKLKEMLTNELNTDSKRIKVDGKLVTLA
;
A
#
# COMPACT_ATOMS: atom_id res chain seq x y z
N MET A 1 34.12 23.46 -1.61
CA MET A 1 33.33 24.54 -2.22
C MET A 1 33.93 24.83 -3.57
N THR A 2 33.14 24.79 -4.63
CA THR A 2 33.60 25.19 -5.97
C THR A 2 33.44 26.71 -6.14
N GLU A 3 34.25 27.35 -6.99
CA GLU A 3 34.19 28.80 -7.20
C GLU A 3 32.81 29.30 -7.66
N ALA A 4 32.09 28.50 -8.45
CA ALA A 4 30.71 28.79 -8.85
C ALA A 4 29.73 28.88 -7.66
N GLU A 5 29.94 28.09 -6.59
CA GLU A 5 29.14 28.18 -5.35
C GLU A 5 29.42 29.46 -4.56
N ARG A 6 30.58 30.09 -4.79
CA ARG A 6 31.03 31.29 -4.08
C ARG A 6 30.48 32.58 -4.70
N TYR A 7 30.41 32.63 -6.03
CA TYR A 7 30.03 33.85 -6.78
C TYR A 7 28.57 33.89 -7.23
N GLU A 8 27.92 32.75 -7.49
CA GLU A 8 26.53 32.70 -8.00
C GLU A 8 25.53 32.18 -6.95
N LYS A 9 25.57 32.74 -5.73
CA LYS A 9 24.75 32.26 -4.60
C LYS A 9 23.24 32.19 -4.88
N THR A 10 22.72 33.00 -5.81
CA THR A 10 21.29 33.05 -6.17
C THR A 10 20.94 32.21 -7.40
N LEU A 11 21.92 31.86 -8.25
CA LEU A 11 21.71 31.09 -9.48
C LEU A 11 22.12 29.61 -9.34
N TYR A 12 23.01 29.31 -8.38
CA TYR A 12 23.50 27.97 -8.12
C TYR A 12 22.43 27.09 -7.45
N LYS A 13 21.59 26.47 -8.28
CA LYS A 13 20.81 25.30 -7.87
C LYS A 13 21.78 24.13 -7.82
N GLY A 14 22.34 23.85 -6.64
CA GLY A 14 23.31 22.77 -6.43
C GLY A 14 22.85 21.43 -7.03
N LYS A 15 23.82 20.52 -7.27
CA LYS A 15 23.63 19.23 -7.97
C LYS A 15 22.24 18.65 -7.69
N LYS A 16 21.34 18.76 -8.67
CA LYS A 16 19.96 18.27 -8.55
C LYS A 16 20.03 16.82 -8.09
N LYS A 17 19.46 16.52 -6.92
CA LYS A 17 19.30 15.13 -6.45
C LYS A 17 18.67 14.35 -7.61
N LYS A 18 19.30 13.24 -8.03
CA LYS A 18 18.81 12.40 -9.13
C LYS A 18 17.31 12.18 -8.93
N ALA A 19 16.51 12.50 -9.94
CA ALA A 19 15.06 12.34 -9.87
C ALA A 19 14.77 10.90 -9.43
N LYS A 20 13.88 10.72 -8.44
CA LYS A 20 13.48 9.39 -8.00
C LYS A 20 12.86 8.69 -9.20
N LYS A 21 13.43 7.55 -9.61
CA LYS A 21 12.89 6.73 -10.69
C LYS A 21 11.41 6.46 -10.42
N THR A 22 10.57 6.67 -11.43
CA THR A 22 9.16 6.36 -11.30
C THR A 22 8.99 4.84 -11.14
N PRO A 23 7.92 4.36 -10.49
CA PRO A 23 7.65 2.92 -10.40
C PRO A 23 7.49 2.22 -11.75
N GLN A 24 7.21 2.98 -12.82
CA GLN A 24 7.11 2.46 -14.19
C GLN A 24 8.50 2.34 -14.82
N GLU A 25 9.37 3.36 -14.68
CA GLU A 25 10.77 3.29 -15.13
C GLU A 25 11.52 2.17 -14.43
N ALA A 26 11.40 2.06 -13.10
CA ALA A 26 12.02 0.96 -12.35
C ALA A 26 11.55 -0.43 -12.82
N TRP A 27 10.30 -0.52 -13.30
CA TRP A 27 9.79 -1.76 -13.87
C TRP A 27 10.36 -2.04 -15.26
N MET A 28 10.49 -1.02 -16.10
CA MET A 28 11.11 -1.17 -17.43
C MET A 28 12.60 -1.53 -17.31
N ASP A 29 13.32 -0.91 -16.37
CA ASP A 29 14.71 -1.24 -16.05
C ASP A 29 14.85 -2.72 -15.64
N LEU A 30 13.95 -3.20 -14.78
CA LEU A 30 13.91 -4.61 -14.36
C LEU A 30 13.69 -5.54 -15.56
N ILE A 31 12.78 -5.19 -16.48
CA ILE A 31 12.55 -6.00 -17.70
C ILE A 31 13.80 -6.01 -18.59
N ALA A 32 14.48 -4.88 -18.75
CA ALA A 32 15.71 -4.79 -19.52
C ALA A 32 16.82 -5.66 -18.91
N GLU A 33 17.04 -5.57 -17.60
CA GLU A 33 17.99 -6.42 -16.87
C GLU A 33 17.60 -7.91 -16.96
N ALA A 34 16.32 -8.22 -16.76
CA ALA A 34 15.79 -9.57 -16.84
C ALA A 34 16.00 -10.20 -18.21
N SER A 35 16.03 -9.41 -19.30
CA SER A 35 16.28 -9.91 -20.65
C SER A 35 17.67 -10.52 -20.84
N ASN A 36 18.67 -10.04 -20.10
CA ASN A 36 20.03 -10.58 -20.13
C ASN A 36 20.17 -11.84 -19.27
N SER A 37 19.43 -11.93 -18.15
CA SER A 37 19.52 -13.04 -17.20
C SER A 37 18.45 -14.14 -17.40
N ALA A 38 17.55 -13.97 -18.37
CA ALA A 38 16.42 -14.87 -18.57
C ALA A 38 16.86 -16.27 -19.05
N PRO A 39 16.11 -17.34 -18.69
CA PRO A 39 16.31 -18.67 -19.27
C PRO A 39 16.17 -18.66 -20.79
N SER A 40 16.93 -19.52 -21.49
CA SER A 40 17.00 -19.55 -22.97
C SER A 40 15.63 -19.66 -23.65
N SER A 41 14.68 -20.38 -23.05
CA SER A 41 13.30 -20.52 -23.58
C SER A 41 12.47 -19.24 -23.52
N LEU A 42 12.80 -18.29 -22.63
CA LEU A 42 12.09 -17.04 -22.43
C LEU A 42 12.85 -15.82 -22.97
N GLN A 43 14.16 -15.96 -23.19
CA GLN A 43 15.08 -14.87 -23.53
C GLN A 43 14.64 -14.09 -24.77
N ALA A 44 14.25 -14.78 -25.85
CA ALA A 44 13.78 -14.13 -27.08
C ALA A 44 12.54 -13.26 -26.84
N TYR A 45 11.61 -13.72 -26.00
CA TYR A 45 10.41 -12.96 -25.65
C TYR A 45 10.74 -11.80 -24.71
N MET A 46 11.68 -11.97 -23.78
CA MET A 46 12.13 -10.90 -22.89
C MET A 46 12.87 -9.79 -23.63
N CYS A 47 13.69 -10.13 -24.62
CA CYS A 47 14.34 -9.15 -25.49
C CYS A 47 13.30 -8.33 -26.27
N ARG A 48 12.27 -8.97 -26.83
CA ARG A 48 11.16 -8.22 -27.47
C ARG A 48 10.38 -7.37 -26.46
N LEU A 49 10.18 -7.86 -25.24
CA LEU A 49 9.48 -7.11 -24.18
C LEU A 49 10.23 -5.86 -23.75
N SER A 50 11.56 -5.91 -23.66
CA SER A 50 12.36 -4.74 -23.27
C SER A 50 12.31 -3.62 -24.32
N MET A 51 12.08 -3.95 -25.59
CA MET A 51 11.88 -2.98 -26.67
C MET A 51 10.50 -2.29 -26.59
N LEU A 52 9.53 -2.87 -25.90
CA LEU A 52 8.18 -2.31 -25.77
C LEU A 52 8.15 -1.32 -24.59
N GLY A 53 8.36 -0.03 -24.85
CA GLY A 53 8.53 1.04 -23.84
C GLY A 53 7.40 1.27 -22.82
N ASN A 54 6.35 0.45 -22.77
CA ASN A 54 5.24 0.58 -21.83
C ASN A 54 4.60 -0.77 -21.47
N VAL A 55 5.33 -1.62 -20.74
CA VAL A 55 4.82 -2.91 -20.29
C VAL A 55 3.94 -2.75 -19.03
N PRO A 56 2.72 -3.31 -19.00
CA PRO A 56 1.86 -3.23 -17.81
C PRO A 56 2.44 -3.93 -16.58
N ARG A 57 2.31 -3.28 -15.41
CA ARG A 57 2.81 -3.80 -14.12
C ARG A 57 1.85 -4.74 -13.39
N LYS A 58 0.62 -4.91 -13.89
CA LYS A 58 -0.41 -5.75 -13.28
C LYS A 58 -0.60 -7.00 -14.10
N GLU A 59 -0.61 -8.15 -13.45
CA GLU A 59 -0.64 -9.46 -14.10
C GLU A 59 -1.71 -9.58 -15.19
N LYS A 60 -2.97 -9.26 -14.86
CA LYS A 60 -4.06 -9.38 -15.85
C LYS A 60 -3.82 -8.53 -17.09
N GLN A 61 -3.30 -7.32 -16.92
CA GLN A 61 -3.00 -6.41 -18.02
C GLN A 61 -1.76 -6.88 -18.79
N PHE A 62 -0.75 -7.37 -18.07
CA PHE A 62 0.45 -7.96 -18.64
C PHE A 62 0.10 -9.15 -19.52
N ARG A 63 -0.67 -10.12 -19.01
CA ARG A 63 -1.11 -11.30 -19.77
C ARG A 63 -1.82 -10.91 -21.07
N ASN A 64 -2.74 -9.95 -21.01
CA ASN A 64 -3.42 -9.45 -22.21
C ASN A 64 -2.44 -8.76 -23.17
N PHE A 65 -1.55 -7.92 -22.63
CA PHE A 65 -0.54 -7.22 -23.42
C PHE A 65 0.40 -8.21 -24.12
N THR A 66 1.00 -9.16 -23.41
CA THR A 66 1.92 -10.14 -24.01
C THR A 66 1.24 -11.08 -25.00
N SER A 67 -0.01 -11.48 -24.75
CA SER A 67 -0.75 -12.30 -25.71
C SER A 67 -1.03 -11.55 -27.02
N ASN A 68 -1.14 -10.22 -26.99
CA ASN A 68 -1.34 -9.42 -28.20
C ASN A 68 -0.02 -8.98 -28.83
N SER A 69 0.89 -8.38 -28.05
CA SER A 69 2.14 -7.80 -28.53
C SER A 69 3.20 -8.83 -28.92
N LEU A 70 3.17 -10.02 -28.33
CA LEU A 70 4.12 -11.11 -28.64
C LEU A 70 3.47 -12.27 -29.40
N ASN A 71 2.20 -12.14 -29.81
CA ASN A 71 1.40 -13.19 -30.45
C ASN A 71 1.33 -14.52 -29.66
N LEU A 72 1.41 -14.45 -28.33
CA LEU A 72 1.32 -15.62 -27.43
C LEU A 72 -0.13 -15.97 -27.09
N ARG A 73 -0.94 -16.30 -28.11
CA ARG A 73 -2.34 -16.71 -27.96
C ARG A 73 -2.48 -18.24 -27.95
N GLY A 74 -3.57 -18.75 -27.39
CA GLY A 74 -3.88 -20.19 -27.38
C GLY A 74 -2.89 -21.02 -26.55
N ASN A 75 -2.30 -22.04 -27.17
CA ASN A 75 -1.44 -23.04 -26.53
C ASN A 75 -0.18 -22.47 -25.87
N GLN A 76 0.18 -21.22 -26.17
CA GLN A 76 1.34 -20.52 -25.61
C GLN A 76 1.05 -19.76 -24.31
N ALA A 77 -0.12 -19.97 -23.70
CA ALA A 77 -0.49 -19.35 -22.43
C ALA A 77 0.49 -19.68 -21.29
N GLN A 78 1.15 -20.84 -21.33
CA GLN A 78 2.15 -21.23 -20.34
C GLN A 78 3.39 -20.34 -20.40
N ILE A 79 3.84 -19.93 -21.60
CA ILE A 79 4.97 -19.01 -21.77
C ILE A 79 4.67 -17.68 -21.08
N VAL A 80 3.46 -17.15 -21.28
CA VAL A 80 3.03 -15.89 -20.63
C VAL A 80 3.05 -16.01 -19.10
N GLN A 81 2.64 -17.15 -18.56
CA GLN A 81 2.69 -17.41 -17.11
C GLN A 81 4.13 -17.47 -16.60
N SER A 82 5.00 -18.18 -17.31
CA SER A 82 6.41 -18.30 -16.97
C SER A 82 7.13 -16.94 -17.02
N LEU A 83 6.85 -16.12 -18.04
CA LEU A 83 7.36 -14.74 -18.13
C LEU A 83 6.95 -13.90 -16.92
N TRP A 84 5.65 -13.95 -16.55
CA TRP A 84 5.15 -13.19 -15.42
C TRP A 84 5.73 -13.67 -14.08
N LYS A 85 5.80 -14.99 -13.89
CA LYS A 85 6.37 -15.61 -12.69
C LYS A 85 7.82 -15.17 -12.51
N TYR A 86 8.64 -15.31 -13.56
CA TYR A 86 10.05 -14.91 -13.54
C TYR A 86 10.24 -13.42 -13.16
N LEU A 87 9.47 -12.51 -13.76
CA LEU A 87 9.55 -11.08 -13.41
C LEU A 87 9.03 -10.78 -11.99
N SER A 88 8.03 -11.53 -11.52
CA SER A 88 7.47 -11.36 -10.17
C SER A 88 8.47 -11.80 -9.10
N ASP A 89 9.17 -12.92 -9.35
CA ASP A 89 10.19 -13.45 -8.46
C ASP A 89 11.38 -12.46 -8.38
N LEU A 90 11.87 -11.96 -9.52
CA LEU A 90 12.93 -10.92 -9.54
C LEU A 90 12.52 -9.66 -8.78
N ARG A 91 11.27 -9.21 -8.94
CA ARG A 91 10.77 -8.03 -8.22
C ARG A 91 10.70 -8.30 -6.71
N ALA A 92 10.27 -9.49 -6.29
CA ALA A 92 10.22 -9.85 -4.88
C ALA A 92 11.63 -9.84 -4.26
N THR A 93 12.62 -10.39 -4.97
CA THR A 93 14.03 -10.35 -4.54
C THR A 93 14.55 -8.92 -4.41
N GLN A 94 14.34 -8.06 -5.42
CA GLN A 94 14.77 -6.66 -5.34
C GLN A 94 14.10 -5.90 -4.19
N GLN A 95 12.83 -6.18 -3.90
CA GLN A 95 12.14 -5.56 -2.77
C GLN A 95 12.68 -6.03 -1.42
N ALA A 96 13.00 -7.33 -1.28
CA ALA A 96 13.62 -7.88 -0.08
C ALA A 96 15.00 -7.25 0.19
N GLU A 97 15.83 -7.10 -0.85
CA GLU A 97 17.14 -6.46 -0.74
C GLU A 97 17.04 -4.97 -0.39
N GLN A 98 16.05 -4.25 -0.93
CA GLN A 98 15.84 -2.86 -0.57
C GLN A 98 15.40 -2.69 0.89
N GLN A 99 14.58 -3.61 1.40
CA GLN A 99 14.15 -3.61 2.80
C GLN A 99 15.33 -3.91 3.74
N SER A 100 16.19 -4.87 3.42
CA SER A 100 17.37 -5.19 4.24
C SER A 100 18.39 -4.04 4.27
N LYS A 101 18.65 -3.38 3.12
CA LYS A 101 19.52 -2.20 3.05
C LYS A 101 18.99 -1.02 3.87
N GLN A 102 17.68 -0.80 3.89
CA GLN A 102 17.07 0.25 4.70
C GLN A 102 17.16 -0.03 6.21
N GLN A 103 17.08 -1.30 6.62
CA GLN A 103 17.23 -1.69 8.03
C GLN A 103 18.69 -1.54 8.52
N GLN A 104 19.67 -1.89 7.69
CA GLN A 104 21.09 -1.72 8.05
C GLN A 104 21.52 -0.25 8.16
N GLN A 105 20.97 0.64 7.31
CA GLN A 105 21.27 2.07 7.39
C GLN A 105 20.66 2.75 8.63
N GLN A 106 19.57 2.20 9.20
CA GLN A 106 19.00 2.72 10.45
C GLN A 106 19.79 2.26 11.70
N GLN A 107 20.53 1.16 11.63
CA GLN A 107 21.35 0.67 12.75
C GLN A 107 22.73 1.34 12.86
N GLN A 108 23.23 2.01 11.80
CA GLN A 108 24.52 2.72 11.82
C GLN A 108 24.44 4.20 12.24
N GLN A 109 23.26 4.71 12.66
CA GLN A 109 23.10 6.07 13.19
C GLN A 109 22.91 6.15 14.72
N HIS A 110 23.08 5.04 15.44
CA HIS A 110 23.11 5.01 16.92
C HIS A 110 24.40 4.35 17.42
N THR A 111 25.54 5.05 17.33
CA THR A 111 26.62 4.87 18.31
C THR A 111 26.46 5.95 19.36
N PRO A 112 26.12 5.62 20.63
CA PRO A 112 26.23 6.58 21.72
C PRO A 112 27.71 6.86 21.96
N ASP A 113 28.04 8.14 21.96
CA ASP A 113 29.32 8.68 22.41
C ASP A 113 29.58 8.27 23.87
N GLU A 114 30.80 7.82 24.13
CA GLU A 114 31.24 7.19 25.36
C GLU A 114 31.37 8.24 26.47
N THR A 115 30.64 8.05 27.57
CA THR A 115 30.61 8.93 28.73
C THR A 115 31.65 8.51 29.76
N ILE A 116 32.61 9.38 30.14
CA ILE A 116 33.12 9.52 31.51
C ILE A 116 33.63 10.97 31.71
N ASP A 117 32.98 11.80 32.53
CA ASP A 117 33.47 12.15 33.88
C ASP A 117 32.58 13.22 34.60
N ARG A 118 32.40 12.97 35.90
CA ARG A 118 32.17 13.88 37.04
C ARG A 118 30.90 14.73 37.25
N HIS A 119 30.16 14.28 38.28
CA HIS A 119 29.73 15.00 39.50
C HIS A 119 29.04 16.37 39.41
N VAL A 120 27.79 16.45 39.91
CA VAL A 120 27.38 17.02 41.22
C VAL A 120 25.83 17.11 41.26
N CYS A 121 25.22 16.54 42.29
CA CYS A 121 23.84 16.79 42.75
C CYS A 121 23.91 17.85 43.89
N PRO A 122 22.82 18.37 44.51
CA PRO A 122 21.38 18.28 44.22
C PRO A 122 20.62 19.64 44.41
N THR A 123 19.38 19.81 43.92
CA THR A 123 18.33 20.53 44.70
C THR A 123 16.89 20.34 44.18
N VAL A 124 16.12 19.61 44.98
CA VAL A 124 14.70 19.76 45.41
C VAL A 124 13.81 20.79 44.68
N LYS A 125 12.66 20.33 44.17
CA LYS A 125 11.32 20.86 44.52
C LYS A 125 10.18 19.97 43.99
N GLU A 126 9.43 19.43 44.95
CA GLU A 126 8.14 18.77 44.81
C GLU A 126 7.04 19.72 44.34
N ALA A 127 6.08 19.20 43.56
CA ALA A 127 4.63 19.26 43.80
C ALA A 127 3.89 18.78 42.53
N LYS A 128 3.19 17.64 42.57
CA LYS A 128 1.71 17.51 42.70
C LYS A 128 1.00 17.99 41.41
N MET A 129 0.10 17.27 40.73
CA MET A 129 -1.00 16.42 41.19
C MET A 129 -1.72 15.87 39.94
N GLU A 130 -2.24 14.63 40.01
CA GLU A 130 -3.50 14.10 39.42
C GLU A 130 -3.86 14.38 37.92
N LYS A 131 -4.58 13.55 37.16
CA LYS A 131 -5.32 12.29 37.32
C LYS A 131 -5.73 11.81 35.91
N VAL A 132 -5.80 10.49 35.74
CA VAL A 132 -6.88 9.72 35.05
C VAL A 132 -7.16 9.99 33.57
N GLY A 133 -7.00 8.94 32.76
CA GLY A 133 -7.57 8.87 31.42
C GLY A 133 -7.33 7.55 30.73
N HIS A 134 -8.07 6.52 31.15
CA HIS A 134 -8.12 5.15 30.63
C HIS A 134 -8.20 5.09 29.08
N GLY A 135 -7.08 4.78 28.42
CA GLY A 135 -6.99 4.56 26.98
C GLY A 135 -6.86 3.08 26.65
N GLU A 136 -7.94 2.34 26.86
CA GLU A 136 -8.06 0.93 26.54
C GLU A 136 -7.73 0.71 25.05
N SER A 137 -6.59 0.07 24.81
CA SER A 137 -6.17 -0.41 23.51
C SER A 137 -7.15 -1.47 23.00
N PRO A 138 -7.79 -1.32 21.83
CA PRO A 138 -8.41 -2.47 21.19
C PRO A 138 -7.31 -3.25 20.46
N LYS A 139 -6.94 -4.34 21.11
CA LYS A 139 -6.19 -5.49 20.61
C LYS A 139 -6.49 -5.74 19.11
N LYS A 140 -5.40 -5.82 18.33
CA LYS A 140 -5.33 -6.56 17.07
C LYS A 140 -5.90 -7.97 17.28
N ALA A 141 -7.13 -8.18 16.83
CA ALA A 141 -7.72 -9.51 16.69
C ALA A 141 -7.96 -9.76 15.20
N SER A 142 -7.27 -10.80 14.71
CA SER A 142 -7.39 -11.48 13.42
C SER A 142 -8.65 -11.18 12.61
N SER A 143 -8.42 -10.66 11.41
CA SER A 143 -9.37 -10.16 10.42
C SER A 143 -10.16 -11.27 9.72
N GLU A 144 -11.19 -11.79 10.37
CA GLU A 144 -12.25 -12.50 9.65
C GLU A 144 -13.46 -11.57 9.45
N LEU A 145 -13.73 -11.23 8.19
CA LEU A 145 -14.85 -10.39 7.79
C LEU A 145 -16.17 -11.15 8.03
N THR A 146 -16.72 -11.03 9.24
CA THR A 146 -18.01 -11.63 9.59
C THR A 146 -19.18 -10.68 9.33
N SER A 147 -20.31 -11.24 8.91
CA SER A 147 -21.58 -10.51 8.67
C SER A 147 -22.02 -9.70 9.90
N LYS A 148 -21.89 -10.32 11.09
CA LYS A 148 -22.21 -9.69 12.38
C LYS A 148 -21.36 -8.44 12.66
N SER A 149 -20.07 -8.45 12.31
CA SER A 149 -19.17 -7.30 12.50
C SER A 149 -19.56 -6.14 11.56
N VAL A 150 -19.85 -6.45 10.29
CA VAL A 150 -20.35 -5.45 9.32
C VAL A 150 -21.68 -4.84 9.78
N ARG A 151 -22.62 -5.66 10.25
CA ARG A 151 -23.90 -5.18 10.78
C ARG A 151 -23.75 -4.23 11.97
N LYS A 152 -22.89 -4.59 12.94
CA LYS A 152 -22.63 -3.75 14.13
C LYS A 152 -21.99 -2.42 13.75
N THR A 153 -21.00 -2.44 12.86
CA THR A 153 -20.31 -1.22 12.39
C THR A 153 -21.25 -0.30 11.60
N VAL A 154 -22.08 -0.84 10.71
CA VAL A 154 -23.10 -0.07 9.97
C VAL A 154 -24.07 0.64 10.92
N ARG A 155 -24.62 -0.06 11.90
CA ARG A 155 -25.54 0.54 12.89
C ARG A 155 -24.84 1.62 13.71
N LYS A 156 -23.59 1.40 14.13
CA LYS A 156 -22.81 2.38 14.88
C LYS A 156 -22.54 3.65 14.06
N LEU A 157 -22.27 3.50 12.76
CA LEU A 157 -22.02 4.62 11.85
C LEU A 157 -23.30 5.41 11.53
N LEU A 158 -24.41 4.73 11.26
CA LEU A 158 -25.69 5.40 11.03
C LEU A 158 -26.19 6.14 12.27
N LYS A 159 -25.97 5.61 13.49
CA LYS A 159 -26.29 6.32 14.74
C LYS A 159 -25.48 7.60 14.93
N LYS A 160 -24.24 7.64 14.42
CA LYS A 160 -23.35 8.81 14.49
C LYS A 160 -23.58 9.81 13.36
N ALA A 161 -24.30 9.43 12.31
CA ALA A 161 -24.54 10.27 11.15
C ALA A 161 -25.63 11.33 11.44
N PRO A 162 -25.51 12.54 10.85
CA PRO A 162 -26.56 13.54 10.93
C PRO A 162 -27.86 12.98 10.33
N LYS A 163 -29.00 13.22 10.99
CA LYS A 163 -30.32 12.69 10.59
C LYS A 163 -30.39 11.17 10.51
N ARG A 164 -29.47 10.45 11.19
CA ARG A 164 -29.35 8.98 11.17
C ARG A 164 -29.33 8.37 9.77
N SER A 165 -28.86 9.14 8.78
CA SER A 165 -28.89 8.75 7.38
C SER A 165 -27.56 9.09 6.70
N MET A 166 -27.18 8.28 5.71
CA MET A 166 -26.00 8.55 4.90
C MET A 166 -26.08 7.89 3.52
N LYS A 167 -25.34 8.43 2.55
CA LYS A 167 -25.26 7.85 1.20
C LYS A 167 -24.59 6.47 1.25
N ILE A 168 -25.07 5.50 0.47
CA ILE A 168 -24.51 4.13 0.41
C ILE A 168 -22.99 4.13 0.16
N LYS A 169 -22.50 5.02 -0.72
CA LYS A 169 -21.06 5.13 -1.03
C LYS A 169 -20.25 5.61 0.19
N ALA A 170 -20.79 6.56 0.96
CA ALA A 170 -20.16 7.07 2.17
C ALA A 170 -20.18 6.01 3.29
N LEU A 171 -21.32 5.31 3.47
CA LEU A 171 -21.43 4.18 4.39
C LEU A 171 -20.38 3.10 4.08
N ARG A 172 -20.24 2.71 2.81
CA ARG A 172 -19.23 1.73 2.36
C ARG A 172 -17.80 2.16 2.64
N SER A 173 -17.51 3.46 2.58
CA SER A 173 -16.18 3.98 2.92
C SER A 173 -15.97 3.94 4.42
N ALA A 174 -16.91 4.49 5.19
CA ALA A 174 -16.80 4.54 6.65
C ALA A 174 -16.76 3.14 7.30
N VAL A 175 -17.49 2.16 6.76
CA VAL A 175 -17.41 0.76 7.22
C VAL A 175 -16.05 0.15 6.90
N ARG A 176 -15.46 0.50 5.75
CA ARG A 176 -14.11 0.06 5.38
C ARG A 176 -13.07 0.61 6.35
N ASP A 177 -13.17 1.91 6.62
CA ASP A 177 -12.27 2.62 7.52
C ASP A 177 -12.40 2.08 8.96
N ALA A 178 -13.62 1.83 9.44
CA ALA A 178 -13.88 1.27 10.76
C ALA A 178 -13.39 -0.18 10.93
N LEU A 179 -13.26 -0.93 9.84
CA LEU A 179 -12.73 -2.29 9.83
C LEU A 179 -11.23 -2.35 9.49
N GLY A 180 -10.57 -1.19 9.32
CA GLY A 180 -9.14 -1.13 9.00
C GLY A 180 -8.76 -1.79 7.68
N LEU A 181 -9.70 -1.87 6.72
CA LEU A 181 -9.43 -2.47 5.42
C LEU A 181 -8.72 -1.46 4.52
N ASP A 182 -7.44 -1.72 4.22
CA ASP A 182 -6.62 -0.83 3.39
C ASP A 182 -7.24 -0.51 2.02
N ASN A 183 -7.16 0.76 1.62
CA ASN A 183 -7.59 1.22 0.29
C ASN A 183 -6.77 0.62 -0.86
N ASN A 184 -5.59 0.06 -0.55
CA ASN A 184 -4.67 -0.54 -1.52
C ASN A 184 -4.91 -2.01 -1.84
N ASN A 185 -5.75 -2.74 -1.08
CA ASN A 185 -5.75 -4.20 -1.19
C ASN A 185 -7.06 -4.85 -1.65
N ASN A 186 -6.86 -5.62 -2.73
CA ASN A 186 -7.65 -6.67 -3.35
C ASN A 186 -9.07 -6.29 -3.86
N LYS A 187 -9.26 -6.39 -5.17
CA LYS A 187 -10.59 -6.24 -5.81
C LYS A 187 -11.61 -7.22 -5.21
N THR A 188 -11.17 -8.37 -4.73
CA THR A 188 -12.02 -9.41 -4.13
C THR A 188 -12.59 -8.99 -2.77
N THR A 189 -11.79 -8.40 -1.87
CA THR A 189 -12.26 -7.94 -0.54
C THR A 189 -13.25 -6.79 -0.68
N LYS A 190 -13.00 -5.86 -1.60
CA LYS A 190 -13.94 -4.77 -1.93
C LYS A 190 -15.25 -5.30 -2.51
N LYS A 191 -15.20 -6.35 -3.34
CA LYS A 191 -16.40 -7.02 -3.87
C LYS A 191 -17.16 -7.73 -2.76
N LYS A 192 -16.46 -8.53 -1.93
CA LYS A 192 -17.03 -9.26 -0.78
C LYS A 192 -17.70 -8.31 0.22
N LEU A 193 -17.04 -7.21 0.59
CA LEU A 193 -17.63 -6.20 1.48
C LEU A 193 -18.87 -5.54 0.86
N LYS A 194 -18.85 -5.23 -0.45
CA LYS A 194 -20.00 -4.65 -1.14
C LYS A 194 -21.20 -5.60 -1.12
N GLU A 195 -20.95 -6.88 -1.39
CA GLU A 195 -21.97 -7.93 -1.39
C GLU A 195 -22.53 -8.15 0.02
N MET A 196 -21.68 -8.31 1.02
CA MET A 196 -22.09 -8.44 2.42
C MET A 196 -22.91 -7.23 2.88
N LEU A 197 -22.45 -6.00 2.60
CA LEU A 197 -23.20 -4.81 3.00
C LEU A 197 -24.58 -4.75 2.30
N THR A 198 -24.66 -5.14 1.03
CA THR A 198 -25.94 -5.11 0.30
C THR A 198 -26.91 -6.15 0.87
N ASN A 199 -26.42 -7.35 1.19
CA ASN A 199 -27.21 -8.40 1.82
C ASN A 199 -27.69 -7.99 3.23
N GLU A 200 -26.83 -7.34 4.01
CA GLU A 200 -27.18 -6.83 5.34
C GLU A 200 -28.24 -5.72 5.27
N LEU A 201 -28.12 -4.78 4.33
CA LEU A 201 -29.11 -3.72 4.13
C LEU A 201 -30.48 -4.27 3.70
N ASN A 202 -30.51 -5.36 2.93
CA ASN A 202 -31.74 -6.01 2.50
C ASN A 202 -32.38 -6.87 3.60
N THR A 203 -31.57 -7.54 4.44
CA THR A 203 -32.06 -8.41 5.52
C THR A 203 -32.52 -7.64 6.76
N ASP A 204 -31.87 -6.51 7.08
CA ASP A 204 -32.25 -5.63 8.19
C ASP A 204 -33.32 -4.58 7.80
N SER A 205 -34.18 -4.87 6.83
CA SER A 205 -35.21 -3.94 6.31
C SER A 205 -36.18 -3.41 7.37
N LYS A 206 -36.35 -4.12 8.50
CA LYS A 206 -37.15 -3.66 9.66
C LYS A 206 -36.51 -2.48 10.40
N ARG A 207 -35.19 -2.33 10.36
CA ARG A 207 -34.42 -1.31 11.11
C ARG A 207 -33.67 -0.34 10.21
N ILE A 208 -33.51 -0.67 8.93
CA ILE A 208 -32.78 0.13 7.97
C ILE A 208 -33.65 0.30 6.73
N LYS A 209 -33.96 1.55 6.39
CA LYS A 209 -34.65 1.93 5.15
C LYS A 209 -33.62 2.34 4.11
N VAL A 210 -33.79 1.85 2.88
CA VAL A 210 -32.93 2.17 1.74
C VAL A 210 -33.75 2.93 0.71
N ASP A 211 -33.61 4.25 0.69
CA ASP A 211 -34.29 5.14 -0.26
C ASP A 211 -33.33 5.46 -1.40
N GLY A 212 -33.29 4.57 -2.39
CA GLY A 212 -32.41 4.68 -3.57
C GLY A 212 -30.93 4.68 -3.20
N LYS A 213 -30.32 5.87 -3.11
CA LYS A 213 -28.89 6.05 -2.78
C LYS A 213 -28.65 6.37 -1.31
N LEU A 214 -29.71 6.59 -0.52
CA LEU A 214 -29.65 6.95 0.89
C LEU A 214 -30.00 5.74 1.76
N VAL A 215 -29.27 5.57 2.85
CA VAL A 215 -29.56 4.57 3.89
C VAL A 215 -29.90 5.32 5.16
N THR A 216 -31.04 4.99 5.74
CA THR A 216 -31.55 5.63 6.96
C THR A 216 -31.83 4.56 8.01
N LEU A 217 -31.44 4.82 9.25
CA LEU A 217 -31.86 3.99 10.37
C LEU A 217 -33.32 4.33 10.70
N ALA A 218 -34.21 3.33 10.60
CA ALA A 218 -35.62 3.44 10.96
C ALA A 218 -35.82 3.51 12.48
#